data_AF-A0A4S0N2B1-F1
#
_entry.id   AF-A0A4S0N2B1-F1
#
_cell.length_a   1.000
_cell.length_b   1.000
_cell.length_c   1.000
_cell.angle_alpha   90.00
_cell.angle_beta   90.00
_cell.angle_gamma   90.00
#
_symmetry.space_group_name_H-M   'P 1'
#
loop_
_entity.id
_entity.type
_entity.pdbx_description
1 polymer ?
#
loop_
_entity_poly.entity_id
_entity_poly.type
_entity_poly.pdbx_seq_one_letter_code
_entity_poly.pdbx_strand_id
1 'polypeptide(L)'
;ENKNLEIEMARRALEEKAEQLALTSKYKSEFLANMSHELRTPLNSLLILSNLLATNQQGNLNDKQVEFARTINSAGTDLLSLINDILDLSKIESGTVSIDINDMPVAHLRQHMERTFRQLAADKG
;
A
#
# COMPACT_ATOMS: atom_id res chain seq x y z
N GLU A 1 28.40 44.69 6.71
CA GLU A 1 27.01 44.85 7.19
C GLU A 1 25.97 44.35 6.19
N ASN A 2 25.85 44.92 4.97
CA ASN A 2 24.86 44.46 3.98
C ASN A 2 24.89 42.96 3.67
N LYS A 3 26.08 42.36 3.51
CA LYS A 3 26.22 40.90 3.30
C LYS A 3 25.68 40.05 4.45
N ASN A 4 25.79 40.50 5.70
CA ASN A 4 25.25 39.77 6.85
C ASN A 4 23.71 39.84 6.86
N LEU A 5 23.15 40.98 6.50
CA LEU A 5 21.70 41.17 6.36
C LEU A 5 21.13 40.30 5.22
N GLU A 6 21.78 40.28 4.06
CA GLU A 6 21.39 39.42 2.93
C GLU A 6 21.44 37.93 3.29
N ILE A 7 22.50 37.49 3.98
CA ILE A 7 22.63 36.10 4.45
C ILE A 7 21.53 35.75 5.45
N GLU A 8 21.23 36.64 6.40
CA GLU A 8 20.18 36.41 7.39
C GLU A 8 18.78 36.36 6.75
N MET A 9 18.50 37.23 5.77
CA MET A 9 17.25 37.19 5.00
C MET A 9 17.15 35.91 4.17
N ALA A 10 18.22 35.48 3.51
CA ALA A 10 18.26 34.24 2.75
C ALA A 10 18.06 33.01 3.65
N ARG A 11 18.65 33.02 4.85
CA ARG A 11 18.49 31.97 5.85
C ARG A 11 17.04 31.87 6.33
N ARG A 12 16.41 33.00 6.70
CA ARG A 12 15.00 33.02 7.10
C ARG A 12 14.07 32.53 5.99
N ALA A 13 14.28 33.00 4.76
CA ALA A 13 13.49 32.54 3.61
C ALA A 13 13.66 31.03 3.34
N LEU A 14 14.85 30.48 3.60
CA LEU A 14 15.10 29.04 3.50
C LEU A 14 14.40 28.27 4.62
N GLU A 15 14.47 28.76 5.87
CA GLU A 15 13.79 28.17 7.02
C GLU A 15 12.27 28.17 6.82
N GLU A 16 11.67 29.27 6.37
CA GLU A 16 10.23 29.37 6.04
C GLU A 16 9.83 28.35 4.95
N LYS A 17 10.62 28.23 3.88
CA LYS A 17 10.36 27.23 2.83
C LYS A 17 10.50 25.81 3.34
N ALA A 18 11.48 25.53 4.19
CA ALA A 18 11.66 24.21 4.79
C ALA A 18 10.46 23.83 5.68
N GLU A 19 9.96 24.77 6.48
CA GLU A 19 8.77 24.58 7.31
C GLU A 19 7.53 24.32 6.45
N GLN A 20 7.32 25.11 5.38
CA GLN A 20 6.19 24.94 4.47
C GLN A 20 6.23 23.59 3.74
N LEU A 21 7.42 23.13 3.34
CA LEU A 21 7.62 21.82 2.74
C LEU A 21 7.32 20.69 3.73
N ALA A 22 7.79 20.81 4.98
CA ALA A 22 7.53 19.83 6.02
C ALA A 22 6.02 19.73 6.33
N LEU A 23 5.32 20.86 6.41
CA LEU A 23 3.87 20.91 6.62
C LEU A 23 3.11 20.26 5.46
N THR A 24 3.51 20.56 4.22
CA THR A 24 2.90 19.98 3.02
C THR A 24 3.09 18.45 2.98
N SER A 25 4.30 17.98 3.30
CA SER A 25 4.63 16.55 3.36
C SER A 25 3.78 15.83 4.42
N LYS A 26 3.61 16.45 5.60
CA LYS A 26 2.76 15.93 6.67
C LYS A 26 1.30 15.80 6.22
N TYR A 27 0.72 16.86 5.64
CA TYR A 27 -0.68 16.82 5.18
C TYR A 27 -0.91 15.81 4.05
N LYS A 28 0.04 15.69 3.11
CA LYS A 28 -0.01 14.64 2.07
C LYS A 28 -0.07 13.24 2.71
N SER A 29 0.76 13.01 3.72
CA SER A 29 0.86 11.72 4.40
C SER A 29 -0.41 11.38 5.19
N GLU A 30 -0.92 12.33 5.98
CA GLU A 30 -2.17 12.17 6.73
C GLU A 30 -3.38 11.95 5.80
N PHE A 31 -3.46 12.71 4.70
CA PHE A 31 -4.52 12.54 3.71
C PHE A 31 -4.49 11.13 3.10
N LEU A 32 -3.33 10.67 2.64
CA LEU A 32 -3.20 9.34 2.03
C LEU A 32 -3.52 8.23 3.03
N ALA A 33 -3.06 8.35 4.28
CA ALA A 33 -3.38 7.40 5.35
C ALA A 33 -4.90 7.29 5.59
N ASN A 34 -5.58 8.43 5.72
CA ASN A 34 -7.03 8.47 5.93
C ASN A 34 -7.80 7.89 4.73
N MET A 35 -7.46 8.31 3.51
CA MET A 35 -8.08 7.78 2.30
C MET A 35 -7.89 6.27 2.16
N SER A 36 -6.71 5.75 2.48
CA SER A 36 -6.50 4.30 2.43
C SER A 36 -7.37 3.56 3.45
N HIS A 37 -7.50 4.07 4.68
CA HIS A 37 -8.40 3.48 5.67
C HIS A 37 -9.86 3.48 5.20
N GLU A 38 -10.33 4.59 4.61
CA GLU A 38 -11.68 4.71 4.07
C GLU A 38 -11.91 3.81 2.84
N LEU A 39 -10.89 3.57 2.02
CA LEU A 39 -10.98 2.70 0.85
C LEU A 39 -10.86 1.22 1.19
N ARG A 40 -10.06 0.85 2.20
CA ARG A 40 -9.82 -0.55 2.58
C ARG A 40 -11.10 -1.25 3.05
N THR A 41 -11.96 -0.56 3.78
CA THR A 41 -13.20 -1.12 4.33
C THR A 41 -14.21 -1.56 3.25
N PRO A 42 -14.62 -0.69 2.30
CA PRO A 42 -15.50 -1.10 1.21
C PRO A 42 -14.84 -2.11 0.27
N LEU A 43 -13.53 -1.97 0.02
CA LEU A 43 -12.81 -2.89 -0.87
C LEU A 43 -12.72 -4.31 -0.28
N ASN A 44 -12.45 -4.44 1.03
CA ASN A 44 -12.47 -5.74 1.71
C ASN A 44 -13.85 -6.40 1.63
N SER A 45 -14.92 -5.63 1.81
CA SER A 45 -16.30 -6.14 1.67
C SER A 45 -16.54 -6.68 0.26
N LEU A 46 -16.10 -5.95 -0.77
CA LEU A 46 -16.20 -6.38 -2.17
C LEU A 46 -15.36 -7.65 -2.43
N LEU A 47 -14.16 -7.75 -1.87
CA LEU A 47 -13.30 -8.94 -1.98
C LEU A 47 -13.96 -10.18 -1.36
N ILE A 48 -14.54 -10.05 -0.16
CA ILE A 48 -15.26 -11.15 0.49
C ILE A 48 -16.45 -11.60 -0.36
N LEU A 49 -17.28 -10.66 -0.82
CA LEU A 49 -18.47 -10.98 -1.62
C LEU A 49 -18.11 -11.61 -2.97
N SER A 50 -17.12 -11.05 -3.67
CA SER A 50 -16.64 -11.60 -4.95
C SER A 50 -16.03 -12.99 -4.77
N ASN A 51 -15.30 -13.24 -3.67
CA ASN A 51 -14.79 -14.58 -3.36
C ASN A 51 -15.92 -15.57 -3.04
N LEU A 52 -16.94 -15.17 -2.27
CA LEU A 52 -18.11 -16.02 -1.99
C LEU A 52 -18.81 -16.43 -3.28
N LEU A 53 -19.03 -15.49 -4.20
CA LEU A 53 -19.60 -15.77 -5.51
C LEU A 53 -18.69 -16.67 -6.36
N ALA A 54 -17.38 -16.41 -6.37
CA ALA A 54 -16.39 -17.21 -7.11
C ALA A 54 -16.30 -18.67 -6.61
N THR A 55 -16.54 -18.90 -5.32
CA THR A 55 -16.61 -20.27 -4.76
C THR A 55 -17.88 -21.01 -5.11
N ASN A 56 -18.97 -20.29 -5.46
CA ASN A 56 -20.26 -20.85 -5.89
C ASN A 56 -20.73 -22.05 -5.02
N GLN A 57 -20.65 -21.94 -3.69
CA GLN A 57 -20.93 -23.06 -2.78
C GLN A 57 -22.35 -23.65 -2.95
N GLN A 58 -23.31 -22.82 -3.34
CA GLN A 58 -24.69 -23.22 -3.58
C GLN A 58 -24.91 -23.84 -4.98
N GLY A 59 -23.92 -23.76 -5.87
CA GLY A 59 -24.00 -24.29 -7.24
C GLY A 59 -25.06 -23.61 -8.12
N ASN A 60 -25.48 -22.39 -7.78
CA ASN A 60 -26.57 -21.68 -8.46
C ASN A 60 -26.08 -20.68 -9.53
N LEU A 61 -24.77 -20.44 -9.63
CA LEU A 61 -24.16 -19.63 -10.67
C LEU A 61 -23.67 -20.51 -11.83
N ASN A 62 -23.79 -19.99 -13.05
CA ASN A 62 -23.17 -20.59 -14.23
C ASN A 62 -21.67 -20.23 -14.34
N ASP A 63 -20.94 -20.94 -15.19
CA ASP A 63 -19.48 -20.79 -15.33
C ASP A 63 -19.05 -19.35 -15.64
N LYS A 64 -19.78 -18.65 -16.52
CA LYS A 64 -19.48 -17.25 -16.86
C LYS A 64 -19.67 -16.31 -15.67
N GLN A 65 -20.68 -16.53 -14.84
CA GLN A 65 -20.91 -15.74 -13.63
C GLN A 65 -19.82 -15.97 -12.59
N VAL A 66 -19.36 -17.22 -12.44
CA VAL A 66 -18.22 -17.56 -11.59
C VAL A 66 -16.94 -16.89 -12.10
N GLU A 67 -16.71 -16.89 -13.40
CA GLU A 67 -15.57 -16.21 -14.03
C GLU A 67 -15.62 -14.70 -13.78
N PHE A 68 -16.78 -14.05 -13.93
CA PHE A 68 -16.93 -12.63 -13.58
C PHE A 68 -16.60 -12.35 -12.11
N ALA A 69 -17.07 -13.19 -11.18
CA ALA A 69 -16.76 -13.03 -9.77
C ALA A 69 -15.25 -13.16 -9.48
N ARG A 70 -14.56 -14.08 -10.15
CA ARG A 70 -13.09 -14.21 -10.07
C ARG A 70 -12.37 -12.99 -10.61
N THR A 71 -12.81 -12.46 -11.75
CA THR A 71 -12.24 -11.24 -12.34
C THR A 71 -12.41 -10.03 -11.42
N ILE A 72 -13.60 -9.85 -10.84
CA ILE A 72 -13.87 -8.79 -9.84
C ILE A 72 -12.95 -8.95 -8.63
N ASN A 73 -12.78 -10.18 -8.13
CA ASN A 73 -11.91 -10.45 -6.99
C ASN A 73 -10.43 -10.14 -7.29
N SER A 74 -9.94 -10.56 -8.45
CA SER A 74 -8.57 -10.27 -8.90
C SER A 74 -8.34 -8.76 -9.01
N ALA A 75 -9.21 -8.06 -9.72
CA ALA A 75 -9.10 -6.61 -9.90
C ALA A 75 -9.16 -5.85 -8.56
N GLY A 76 -10.01 -6.29 -7.63
CA GLY A 76 -10.07 -5.72 -6.29
C GLY A 76 -8.79 -5.96 -5.48
N THR A 77 -8.15 -7.12 -5.67
CA THR A 77 -6.90 -7.48 -4.99
C THR A 77 -5.75 -6.65 -5.53
N ASP A 78 -5.68 -6.49 -6.85
CA ASP A 78 -4.68 -5.65 -7.52
C ASP A 78 -4.81 -4.18 -7.10
N LEU A 79 -6.05 -3.67 -7.02
CA LEU A 79 -6.30 -2.31 -6.53
C LEU A 79 -5.88 -2.13 -5.06
N LEU A 80 -6.15 -3.11 -4.20
CA LEU A 80 -5.72 -3.06 -2.80
C LEU A 80 -4.19 -3.04 -2.70
N SER A 81 -3.49 -3.83 -3.52
CA SER A 81 -2.03 -3.83 -3.59
C SER A 81 -1.50 -2.46 -3.98
N LEU A 82 -2.05 -1.86 -5.04
CA LEU A 82 -1.65 -0.53 -5.51
C LEU A 82 -1.86 0.56 -4.44
N ILE A 83 -2.98 0.50 -3.71
CA ILE A 83 -3.24 1.43 -2.60
C ILE A 83 -2.18 1.26 -1.50
N ASN A 84 -1.81 0.02 -1.16
CA ASN A 84 -0.77 -0.24 -0.16
C ASN A 84 0.60 0.26 -0.63
N ASP A 85 0.97 0.05 -1.89
CA ASP A 85 2.24 0.53 -2.46
C ASP A 85 2.35 2.06 -2.39
N ILE A 86 1.26 2.78 -2.70
CA ILE A 86 1.20 4.25 -2.60
C ILE A 86 1.34 4.71 -1.14
N LEU A 87 0.70 4.02 -0.20
CA LEU A 87 0.83 4.33 1.22
C LEU A 87 2.26 4.12 1.72
N ASP A 88 2.88 3.00 1.35
CA ASP A 88 4.23 2.67 1.81
C ASP A 88 5.23 3.67 1.24
N LEU A 89 5.09 4.07 -0.03
CA LEU A 89 5.86 5.16 -0.62
C LEU A 89 5.68 6.47 0.16
N SER A 90 4.44 6.83 0.52
CA SER A 90 4.15 8.05 1.30
C SER A 90 4.80 8.03 2.69
N LYS A 91 4.80 6.89 3.38
CA LYS A 91 5.49 6.74 4.67
C LYS A 91 7.00 6.88 4.53
N ILE A 92 7.58 6.34 3.46
CA ILE A 92 9.01 6.46 3.15
C ILE A 92 9.37 7.93 2.90
N GLU A 93 8.62 8.63 2.04
CA GLU A 93 8.85 10.04 1.70
C GLU A 93 8.75 10.98 2.91
N SER A 94 7.83 10.67 3.85
CA SER A 94 7.64 11.45 5.08
C SER A 94 8.56 11.05 6.23
N GLY A 95 9.37 9.99 6.06
CA GLY A 95 10.24 9.47 7.12
C GLY A 95 9.49 8.83 8.30
N THR A 96 8.24 8.40 8.09
CA THR A 96 7.37 7.83 9.15
C THR A 96 7.35 6.30 9.16
N VAL A 97 8.17 5.65 8.34
CA VAL A 97 8.32 4.19 8.36
C VAL A 97 8.89 3.74 9.70
N SER A 98 8.14 2.90 10.42
CA SER A 98 8.62 2.18 11.59
C SER A 98 9.01 0.75 11.20
N ILE A 99 10.14 0.28 11.72
CA ILE A 99 10.58 -1.11 11.58
C ILE A 99 10.28 -1.81 12.91
N ASP A 100 9.53 -2.90 12.84
CA ASP A 100 9.27 -3.76 14.00
C ASP A 100 10.28 -4.92 14.00
N ILE A 101 11.18 -4.93 14.98
CA ILE A 101 12.28 -5.88 15.08
C ILE A 101 11.86 -7.02 16.00
N ASN A 102 11.69 -8.22 15.44
CA ASN A 102 11.31 -9.42 16.18
C ASN A 102 12.14 -10.63 15.76
N ASP A 103 12.29 -11.60 16.67
CA ASP A 103 12.94 -12.87 16.34
C ASP A 103 12.12 -13.65 15.31
N MET A 104 12.75 -13.99 14.19
CA MET A 104 12.13 -14.78 13.13
C MET A 104 13.04 -15.98 12.78
N PRO A 105 12.57 -17.23 12.99
CA PRO A 105 13.30 -18.41 12.55
C PRO A 105 13.50 -18.39 11.03
N VAL A 106 14.75 -18.49 10.58
CA VAL A 106 15.10 -18.49 9.14
C VAL A 106 14.38 -19.62 8.37
N ALA A 107 14.08 -20.73 9.03
CA ALA A 107 13.30 -21.83 8.46
C ALA A 107 11.89 -21.40 8.02
N HIS A 108 11.23 -20.49 8.77
CA HIS A 108 9.91 -19.97 8.41
C HIS A 108 9.98 -19.08 7.17
N LEU A 109 11.01 -18.24 7.07
CA LEU A 109 11.24 -17.41 5.89
C LEU A 109 11.44 -18.27 4.64
N ARG A 110 12.28 -19.32 4.73
CA ARG A 110 12.49 -20.27 3.63
C ARG A 110 11.18 -20.92 3.18
N GLN A 111 10.41 -21.47 4.12
CA GLN A 111 9.15 -22.14 3.81
C GLN A 111 8.13 -21.19 3.17
N HIS A 112 8.09 -19.94 3.63
CA HIS A 112 7.24 -18.91 3.05
C HIS A 112 7.64 -18.62 1.60
N MET A 113 8.94 -18.37 1.34
CA MET A 113 9.46 -18.14 -0.01
C MET A 113 9.18 -19.33 -0.93
N GLU A 114 9.44 -20.56 -0.48
CA GLU A 114 9.14 -21.77 -1.26
C GLU A 114 7.66 -21.84 -1.62
N ARG A 115 6.74 -21.59 -0.68
CA ARG A 115 5.29 -21.65 -0.96
C ARG A 115 4.86 -20.59 -1.97
N THR A 116 5.37 -19.36 -1.83
CA THR A 116 5.03 -18.24 -2.71
C THR A 116 5.49 -18.48 -4.14
N PHE A 117 6.70 -19.01 -4.34
CA PHE A 117 7.29 -19.15 -5.66
C PHE A 117 7.12 -20.54 -6.29
N ARG A 118 6.62 -21.55 -5.55
CA ARG A 118 6.48 -22.92 -6.05
C ARG A 118 5.69 -23.01 -7.35
N GLN A 119 4.54 -22.34 -7.41
CA GLN A 119 3.69 -22.40 -8.61
C GLN A 119 4.38 -21.74 -9.80
N LEU A 120 4.94 -20.54 -9.61
CA LEU A 120 5.67 -19.82 -10.66
C LEU A 120 6.90 -20.60 -11.16
N ALA A 121 7.58 -21.34 -10.28
CA ALA A 121 8.70 -22.19 -10.63
C ALA A 121 8.25 -23.43 -11.43
N ALA A 122 7.12 -24.05 -11.05
CA ALA A 122 6.54 -25.17 -11.77
C ALA A 122 6.05 -24.78 -13.18
N ASP A 123 5.52 -23.56 -13.35
CA ASP A 123 5.04 -23.06 -14.64
C ASP A 123 6.20 -22.72 -15.61
N LYS A 124 7.46 -22.67 -15.14
CA LYS A 124 8.66 -22.36 -15.93
C LYS A 124 9.59 -23.55 -16.17
N GLY A 125 9.33 -24.72 -15.57
CA GLY A 125 10.12 -25.95 -15.71
C GLY A 125 9.40 -26.98 -16.56
#